data_AF-A0A965RBT8-F1
#
_entry.id   AF-A0A965RBT8-F1
#
_cell.length_a   1.000
_cell.length_b   1.000
_cell.length_c   1.000
_cell.angle_alpha   90.00
_cell.angle_beta   90.00
_cell.angle_gamma   90.00
#
_symmetry.space_group_name_H-M   'P 1'
#
loop_
_entity.id
_entity.type
_entity.pdbx_description
1 polymer ?
#
loop_
_entity_poly.entity_id
_entity_poly.type
_entity_poly.pdbx_seq_one_letter_code
_entity_poly.pdbx_strand_id
1 'polypeptide(L)'
;RYRPKDEFDAWPLGDPVERLKSHLVTLGEWDDARHESLSKELDESVSAAWHEAVSYGTLNEGPRLDPSLMFEDVFKELPPHLIAQRDELLAELAERGE
;
A
#
# COMPACT_ATOMS: atom_id res chain seq x y z
N ARG A 1 -2.45 20.52 -12.76
CA ARG A 1 -3.76 20.84 -13.37
C ARG A 1 -3.56 21.01 -14.87
N TYR A 2 -3.77 19.95 -15.65
CA TYR A 2 -3.50 19.95 -17.10
C TYR A 2 -4.65 19.36 -17.92
N ARG A 3 -5.73 18.93 -17.25
CA ARG A 3 -6.88 18.29 -17.86
C ARG A 3 -8.18 18.79 -17.21
N PRO A 4 -9.33 18.73 -17.92
CA PRO A 4 -10.63 19.07 -17.37
C PRO A 4 -10.95 18.24 -16.12
N LYS A 5 -11.75 18.78 -15.22
CA LYS A 5 -12.14 18.06 -13.99
C LYS A 5 -13.17 16.96 -14.29
N ASP A 6 -13.95 17.17 -15.33
CA ASP A 6 -15.09 16.42 -15.85
C ASP A 6 -14.72 15.46 -16.99
N GLU A 7 -13.43 15.28 -17.27
CA GLU A 7 -12.96 14.39 -18.33
C GLU A 7 -13.41 12.93 -18.12
N PHE A 8 -13.52 12.50 -16.85
CA PHE A 8 -13.99 11.16 -16.52
C PHE A 8 -15.44 10.93 -16.97
N ASP A 9 -16.33 11.91 -16.75
CA ASP A 9 -17.74 11.81 -17.14
C ASP A 9 -17.89 11.74 -18.67
N ALA A 10 -16.95 12.36 -19.40
CA ALA A 10 -16.90 12.34 -20.86
C ALA A 10 -16.13 11.13 -21.44
N TRP A 11 -15.62 10.23 -20.59
CA TRP A 11 -14.80 9.12 -21.05
C TRP A 11 -15.63 8.11 -21.86
N PRO A 12 -15.32 7.82 -23.13
CA PRO A 12 -16.21 7.06 -24.02
C PRO A 12 -16.52 5.64 -23.54
N LEU A 13 -15.62 5.06 -22.76
CA LEU A 13 -15.72 3.68 -22.29
C LEU A 13 -16.16 3.57 -20.82
N GLY A 14 -16.49 4.70 -20.17
CA GLY A 14 -16.99 4.77 -18.80
C GLY A 14 -16.14 4.03 -17.76
N ASP A 15 -16.80 3.63 -16.66
CA ASP A 15 -16.19 2.85 -15.59
C ASP A 15 -16.23 1.34 -15.92
N PRO A 16 -15.09 0.63 -15.87
CA PRO A 16 -15.05 -0.81 -16.10
C PRO A 16 -15.85 -1.64 -15.09
N VAL A 17 -15.93 -1.22 -13.82
CA VAL A 17 -16.68 -1.92 -12.76
C VAL A 17 -18.17 -1.82 -13.04
N GLU A 18 -18.68 -0.63 -13.34
CA GLU A 18 -20.11 -0.43 -13.67
C GLU A 18 -20.50 -1.17 -14.96
N ARG A 19 -19.62 -1.19 -15.95
CA ARG A 19 -19.84 -1.94 -17.20
C ARG A 19 -19.94 -3.44 -16.93
N LEU A 20 -19.04 -3.99 -16.13
CA LEU A 20 -19.06 -5.40 -15.78
C LEU A 20 -20.29 -5.73 -14.93
N LYS A 21 -20.59 -4.92 -13.92
CA LYS A 21 -21.79 -5.06 -13.07
C LYS A 21 -23.05 -5.12 -13.94
N SER A 22 -23.25 -4.13 -14.81
CA SER A 22 -24.41 -4.05 -15.71
C SER A 22 -24.53 -5.29 -16.60
N HIS A 23 -23.41 -5.77 -17.14
CA HIS A 23 -23.38 -6.97 -17.96
C HIS A 23 -23.79 -8.22 -17.16
N LEU A 24 -23.22 -8.43 -15.98
CA LEU A 24 -23.51 -9.60 -15.15
C LEU A 24 -24.93 -9.58 -14.57
N VAL A 25 -25.47 -8.41 -14.24
CA VAL A 25 -26.88 -8.25 -13.85
C VAL A 25 -27.80 -8.64 -15.01
N THR A 26 -27.46 -8.23 -16.24
CA THR A 26 -28.22 -8.63 -17.44
C THR A 26 -28.22 -10.14 -17.65
N LEU A 27 -27.12 -10.82 -17.29
CA LEU A 27 -27.00 -12.28 -17.35
C LEU A 27 -27.69 -13.01 -16.18
N GLY A 28 -28.12 -12.30 -15.14
CA GLY A 28 -28.66 -12.89 -13.91
C GLY A 28 -27.60 -13.48 -12.96
N GLU A 29 -26.31 -13.25 -13.26
CA GLU A 29 -25.17 -13.76 -12.48
C GLU A 29 -24.77 -12.82 -11.32
N TRP A 30 -25.30 -11.59 -11.34
CA TRP A 30 -25.03 -10.57 -10.33
C TRP A 30 -26.29 -9.76 -10.01
N ASP A 31 -26.29 -9.10 -8.86
CA ASP A 31 -27.38 -8.21 -8.43
C ASP A 31 -26.85 -7.10 -7.51
N ASP A 32 -27.68 -6.09 -7.25
CA ASP A 32 -27.30 -4.94 -6.43
C ASP A 32 -27.01 -5.33 -4.97
N ALA A 33 -27.76 -6.29 -4.41
CA ALA A 33 -27.57 -6.74 -3.04
C ALA A 33 -26.20 -7.41 -2.84
N ARG A 34 -25.77 -8.27 -3.79
CA ARG A 34 -24.43 -8.86 -3.81
C ARG A 34 -23.35 -7.80 -4.01
N HIS A 35 -23.59 -6.80 -4.86
CA HIS A 35 -22.65 -5.72 -5.09
C HIS A 35 -22.41 -4.88 -3.83
N GLU A 36 -23.47 -4.49 -3.14
CA GLU A 36 -23.41 -3.75 -1.87
C GLU A 36 -22.75 -4.59 -0.77
N SER A 37 -23.13 -5.87 -0.66
CA SER A 37 -22.54 -6.79 0.32
C SER A 37 -21.03 -6.96 0.11
N LEU A 38 -20.59 -7.16 -1.13
CA LEU A 38 -19.18 -7.31 -1.45
C LEU A 38 -18.41 -6.00 -1.19
N SER A 39 -18.97 -4.86 -1.56
CA SER A 39 -18.34 -3.56 -1.31
C SER A 39 -18.09 -3.36 0.19
N LYS A 40 -19.09 -3.69 1.03
CA LYS A 40 -18.97 -3.62 2.48
C LYS A 40 -17.91 -4.59 3.02
N GLU A 41 -17.90 -5.83 2.54
CA GLU A 41 -16.88 -6.83 2.93
C GLU A 41 -15.47 -6.35 2.61
N LEU A 42 -15.27 -5.76 1.42
CA LEU A 42 -13.98 -5.22 1.01
C LEU A 42 -13.57 -4.00 1.83
N ASP A 43 -14.50 -3.09 2.14
CA ASP A 43 -14.24 -1.95 3.03
C ASP A 43 -13.79 -2.41 4.43
N GLU A 44 -14.47 -3.42 4.99
CA GLU A 44 -14.10 -4.03 6.27
C GLU A 44 -12.73 -4.71 6.19
N SER A 45 -12.44 -5.43 5.10
CA SER A 45 -11.15 -6.09 4.87
C SER A 45 -9.99 -5.10 4.78
N VAL A 46 -10.15 -4.03 4.00
CA VAL A 46 -9.13 -2.98 3.84
C VAL A 46 -8.92 -2.24 5.16
N SER A 47 -10.00 -1.95 5.89
CA SER A 47 -9.91 -1.31 7.20
C SER A 47 -9.17 -2.18 8.22
N ALA A 48 -9.48 -3.48 8.27
CA ALA A 48 -8.77 -4.42 9.13
C ALA A 48 -7.28 -4.53 8.78
N ALA A 49 -6.95 -4.65 7.50
CA ALA A 49 -5.56 -4.69 7.03
C ALA A 49 -4.82 -3.38 7.35
N TRP A 50 -5.48 -2.23 7.24
CA TRP A 50 -4.92 -0.95 7.65
C TRP A 50 -4.66 -0.89 9.16
N HIS A 51 -5.62 -1.31 9.98
CA HIS A 51 -5.47 -1.38 11.43
C HIS A 51 -4.31 -2.29 11.87
N GLU A 52 -4.15 -3.42 11.20
CA GLU A 52 -2.98 -4.29 11.40
C GLU A 52 -1.70 -3.58 10.98
N ALA A 53 -1.65 -2.99 9.78
CA ALA A 53 -0.46 -2.33 9.26
C ALA A 53 0.04 -1.20 10.16
N VAL A 54 -0.86 -0.35 10.68
CA VAL A 54 -0.46 0.76 11.56
C VAL A 54 0.09 0.29 12.92
N SER A 55 -0.19 -0.95 13.33
CA SER A 55 0.47 -1.53 14.51
C SER A 55 1.98 -1.74 14.32
N TYR A 56 2.44 -1.83 13.06
CA TYR A 56 3.86 -1.91 12.68
C TYR A 56 4.51 -0.54 12.43
N GLY A 57 3.81 0.55 12.75
CA GLY A 57 4.33 1.90 12.61
C GLY A 57 3.60 2.73 11.57
N THR A 58 3.74 4.04 11.71
CA THR A 58 3.23 5.06 10.81
C THR A 58 4.35 6.06 10.52
N LEU A 59 4.04 7.12 9.79
CA LEU A 59 5.03 8.19 9.55
C LEU A 59 5.54 8.82 10.86
N ASN A 60 4.66 8.97 11.86
CA ASN A 60 4.94 9.76 13.06
C ASN A 60 5.11 8.91 14.32
N GLU A 61 4.52 7.72 14.35
CA GLU A 61 4.36 6.93 15.56
C GLU A 61 4.65 5.44 15.31
N GLY A 62 4.95 4.72 16.39
CA GLY A 62 5.16 3.27 16.36
C GLY A 62 6.60 2.87 16.01
N PRO A 63 6.86 1.55 15.90
CA PRO A 63 8.18 1.04 15.60
C PRO A 63 8.61 1.49 14.20
N ARG A 64 9.91 1.73 14.05
CA ARG A 64 10.56 1.93 12.75
C ARG A 64 11.34 0.68 12.38
N LEU A 65 11.61 0.53 11.09
CA LEU A 65 12.56 -0.47 10.63
C LEU A 65 13.93 -0.22 11.27
N ASP A 66 14.65 -1.30 11.52
CA ASP A 66 16.06 -1.22 11.92
C ASP A 66 16.85 -0.51 10.80
N PRO A 67 17.51 0.62 11.10
CA PRO A 67 18.33 1.34 10.12
C PRO A 67 19.41 0.48 9.47
N SER A 68 19.90 -0.57 10.14
CA SER A 68 20.91 -1.48 9.60
C SER A 68 20.45 -2.25 8.35
N LEU A 69 19.15 -2.46 8.20
CA LEU A 69 18.56 -3.18 7.07
C LEU A 69 18.76 -2.44 5.74
N MET A 70 19.02 -1.12 5.75
CA MET A 70 19.25 -0.36 4.53
C MET A 70 20.50 -0.80 3.75
N PHE A 71 21.41 -1.54 4.41
CA PHE A 71 22.64 -2.07 3.81
C PHE A 71 22.47 -3.50 3.29
N GLU A 72 21.43 -4.21 3.70
CA GLU A 72 21.11 -5.57 3.25
C GLU A 72 20.51 -5.55 1.83
N ASP A 73 20.56 -6.69 1.15
CA ASP A 73 20.01 -6.91 -0.21
C ASP A 73 20.53 -5.99 -1.33
N VAL A 74 21.51 -5.11 -1.07
CA VAL A 74 22.21 -4.31 -2.09
C VAL A 74 23.01 -5.21 -3.03
N PHE A 75 23.65 -6.23 -2.46
CA PHE A 75 24.34 -7.32 -3.17
C PHE A 75 23.96 -8.64 -2.50
N LYS A 76 24.16 -9.75 -3.22
CA LYS A 76 23.94 -11.10 -2.67
C LYS A 76 24.73 -11.34 -1.37
N GLU A 77 25.96 -10.85 -1.33
CA GLU A 77 26.83 -10.91 -0.16
C GLU A 77 27.24 -9.49 0.18
N LEU A 78 27.18 -9.13 1.47
CA LEU A 78 27.47 -7.78 1.93
C LEU A 78 28.97 -7.49 1.76
N PRO A 79 29.38 -6.61 0.82
CA PRO A 79 30.77 -6.33 0.56
C PRO A 79 31.40 -5.54 1.72
N PRO A 80 32.74 -5.59 1.90
CA PRO A 80 33.41 -5.00 3.06
C PRO A 80 33.15 -3.51 3.31
N HIS A 81 32.94 -2.73 2.25
CA HIS A 81 32.66 -1.30 2.39
C HIS A 81 31.25 -1.02 2.93
N LEU A 82 30.25 -1.85 2.61
CA LEU A 82 28.90 -1.72 3.17
C LEU A 82 28.84 -2.21 4.62
N ILE A 83 29.66 -3.21 4.98
CA ILE A 83 29.85 -3.60 6.38
C ILE A 83 30.39 -2.41 7.18
N ALA A 84 31.46 -1.77 6.68
CA ALA A 84 32.05 -0.62 7.37
C ALA A 84 31.07 0.56 7.53
N GLN A 85 30.30 0.89 6.49
CA GLN A 85 29.29 1.97 6.56
C GLN A 85 28.14 1.65 7.51
N ARG A 86 27.68 0.40 7.54
CA ARG A 86 26.65 -0.04 8.50
C ARG A 86 27.15 0.09 9.93
N ASP A 87 28.36 -0.39 10.20
CA ASP A 87 28.94 -0.37 11.54
C ASP A 87 29.20 1.08 12.01
N GLU A 88 29.58 1.99 11.10
CA GLU A 88 29.70 3.43 11.35
C GLU A 88 28.34 4.05 11.72
N LEU A 89 27.28 3.78 10.96
CA LEU A 89 25.92 4.27 11.27
C LEU A 89 25.45 3.80 12.65
N LEU A 90 25.65 2.51 12.96
CA LEU A 90 25.22 1.94 14.23
C LEU A 90 25.97 2.55 15.42
N ALA A 91 27.26 2.87 15.24
CA ALA A 91 28.02 3.60 16.26
C ALA A 91 27.47 5.02 16.47
N GLU A 92 27.14 5.75 15.40
CA GLU A 92 26.53 7.09 15.52
C GLU A 92 25.17 7.06 16.23
N LEU A 93 24.31 6.08 15.93
CA LEU A 93 22.99 5.96 16.57
C LEU A 93 23.13 5.64 18.07
N ALA A 94 24.05 4.73 18.42
CA ALA A 94 24.35 4.41 19.81
C ALA A 94 24.87 5.62 20.59
N GLU A 95 25.68 6.48 19.97
CA GLU A 95 26.14 7.74 20.58
C GLU A 95 25.00 8.76 20.76
N ARG A 96 24.02 8.78 19.86
CA ARG A 96 22.83 9.66 19.94
C ARG A 96 21.78 9.16 20.93
N GLY A 97 21.90 7.93 21.42
CA GLY A 97 20.93 7.30 22.33
C GLY A 97 19.61 6.97 21.65
N GLU A 98 19.64 6.77 20.32
CA GLU A 98 18.52 6.31 19.50
C GLU A 98 18.52 4.78 19.34
#